data_AF-A0A6A3LEA2-F1
#
_entry.id   AF-A0A6A3LEA2-F1
#
_cell.length_a   1.000
_cell.length_b   1.000
_cell.length_c   1.000
_cell.angle_alpha   90.00
_cell.angle_beta   90.00
_cell.angle_gamma   90.00
#
_symmetry.space_group_name_H-M   'P 1'
#
loop_
_entity.id
_entity.type
_entity.pdbx_description
1 polymer ?
#
loop_
_entity_poly.entity_id
_entity_poly.type
_entity_poly.pdbx_seq_one_letter_code
_entity_poly.pdbx_strand_id
1 'polypeptide(L)'
;MDAPDYGLCALDVSSQAALTYQFTADERELIAAFKEGAPNGFDINFRELLSCAYAVHVWGCSVGRNGRPRHVLFRIDNASAVAWQNKLALQNPRAQVIIRLLSWWETSFQLRFSASHVAGTDNERADAGSRLAANPSYAAKFSSLTPGWSQVSPTVDIQGLADIWLRISERTPLPTPRSINTGEL
;
A
#
# COMPACT_ATOMS: atom_id res chain seq x y z
N MET A 1 -16.75 -0.67 6.82
CA MET A 1 -16.66 -1.54 5.64
C MET A 1 -15.40 -2.36 5.87
N ASP A 2 -15.52 -3.66 6.06
CA ASP A 2 -14.33 -4.48 6.33
C ASP A 2 -13.59 -4.71 5.02
N ALA A 3 -12.32 -4.34 4.98
CA ALA A 3 -11.45 -4.69 3.86
C ALA A 3 -11.44 -6.21 3.70
N PRO A 4 -11.48 -6.71 2.46
CA PRO A 4 -11.59 -8.13 2.24
C PRO A 4 -10.34 -8.87 2.72
N ASP A 5 -10.57 -10.06 3.25
CA ASP A 5 -9.51 -10.95 3.73
C ASP A 5 -8.92 -11.81 2.61
N TYR A 6 -9.25 -11.50 1.36
CA TYR A 6 -8.92 -12.34 0.20
C TYR A 6 -7.82 -11.74 -0.68
N GLY A 7 -7.69 -10.41 -0.69
CA GLY A 7 -6.69 -9.74 -1.48
C GLY A 7 -6.74 -8.23 -1.39
N LEU A 8 -5.94 -7.60 -2.23
CA LEU A 8 -5.82 -6.16 -2.40
C LEU A 8 -6.10 -5.79 -3.85
N CYS A 9 -6.57 -4.57 -4.05
CA CYS A 9 -6.72 -4.00 -5.37
C CYS A 9 -6.35 -2.52 -5.36
N ALA A 10 -5.63 -2.10 -6.39
CA ALA A 10 -5.35 -0.70 -6.68
C ALA A 10 -5.67 -0.41 -8.15
N LEU A 11 -6.12 0.81 -8.44
CA LEU A 11 -6.57 1.20 -9.78
C LEU A 11 -5.82 2.45 -10.23
N ASP A 12 -5.27 2.42 -11.43
CA ASP A 12 -4.93 3.63 -12.18
C ASP A 12 -6.03 3.86 -13.22
N VAL A 13 -7.00 4.68 -12.84
CA VAL A 13 -8.16 5.01 -13.68
C VAL A 13 -7.72 5.77 -14.94
N SER A 14 -6.63 6.53 -14.87
CA SER A 14 -6.16 7.33 -16.01
C SER A 14 -5.56 6.45 -17.10
N SER A 15 -4.85 5.39 -16.71
CA SER A 15 -4.24 4.42 -17.62
C SER A 15 -5.12 3.20 -17.89
N GLN A 16 -6.33 3.14 -17.33
CA GLN A 16 -7.22 1.97 -17.37
C GLN A 16 -6.49 0.69 -16.97
N ALA A 17 -5.77 0.75 -15.85
CA ALA A 17 -5.01 -0.36 -15.31
C ALA A 17 -5.52 -0.74 -13.92
N ALA A 18 -5.62 -2.04 -13.68
CA ALA A 18 -5.97 -2.58 -12.38
C ALA A 18 -4.87 -3.51 -11.89
N LEU A 19 -4.45 -3.28 -10.65
CA LEU A 19 -3.53 -4.14 -9.92
C LEU A 19 -4.33 -4.97 -8.93
N THR A 20 -4.14 -6.28 -8.94
CA THR A 20 -4.72 -7.20 -7.95
C THR A 20 -3.66 -8.08 -7.32
N TYR A 21 -3.79 -8.31 -6.02
CA TYR A 21 -2.93 -9.19 -5.25
C TYR A 21 -3.81 -10.11 -4.40
N GLN A 22 -3.67 -11.41 -4.56
CA GLN A 22 -4.39 -12.39 -3.75
C GLN A 22 -3.55 -12.72 -2.52
N PHE A 23 -4.14 -12.65 -1.32
CA PHE A 23 -3.43 -13.05 -0.10
C PHE A 23 -3.10 -14.54 -0.12
N THR A 24 -1.92 -14.89 0.37
CA THR A 24 -1.49 -16.29 0.57
C THR A 24 -2.25 -16.94 1.73
N ALA A 25 -2.06 -18.25 1.95
CA ALA A 25 -2.65 -18.93 3.11
C ALA A 25 -2.13 -18.33 4.42
N ASP A 26 -0.82 -18.16 4.53
CA ASP A 26 -0.14 -17.59 5.71
C ASP A 26 -0.61 -16.15 5.99
N GLU A 27 -0.79 -15.33 4.96
CA GLU A 27 -1.31 -13.97 5.11
C GLU A 27 -2.77 -13.97 5.60
N ARG A 28 -3.59 -14.92 5.15
CA ARG A 28 -4.96 -15.09 5.67
C ARG A 28 -4.98 -15.58 7.11
N GLU A 29 -4.03 -16.43 7.51
CA GLU A 29 -3.87 -16.82 8.91
C GLU A 29 -3.47 -15.64 9.80
N LEU A 30 -2.58 -14.76 9.32
CA LEU A 30 -2.25 -13.52 10.03
C LEU A 30 -3.48 -12.61 10.18
N ILE A 31 -4.31 -12.49 9.15
CA ILE A 31 -5.57 -11.74 9.22
C ILE A 31 -6.51 -12.36 10.26
N ALA A 32 -6.69 -13.68 10.24
CA ALA A 32 -7.55 -14.39 11.17
C ALA A 32 -7.07 -14.22 12.62
N ALA A 33 -5.78 -14.45 12.88
CA ALA A 33 -5.18 -14.27 14.19
C ALA A 33 -5.31 -12.83 14.69
N PHE A 34 -5.17 -11.82 13.82
CA PHE A 34 -5.38 -10.42 14.21
C PHE A 34 -6.83 -10.18 14.68
N LYS A 35 -7.82 -10.74 13.96
CA LYS A 35 -9.23 -10.65 14.34
C LYS A 35 -9.54 -11.33 15.67
N GLU A 36 -8.76 -12.36 16.04
CA GLU A 36 -8.81 -13.01 17.35
C GLU A 36 -8.05 -12.23 18.45
N GLY A 37 -7.45 -11.08 18.12
CA GLY A 37 -6.79 -10.20 19.07
C GLY A 37 -5.26 -10.34 19.10
N ALA A 38 -4.65 -11.13 18.20
CA ALA A 38 -3.20 -11.22 18.14
C ALA A 38 -2.58 -9.87 17.74
N PRO A 39 -1.56 -9.38 18.48
CA PRO A 39 -0.91 -8.10 18.18
C PRO A 39 0.13 -8.23 17.05
N ASN A 40 -0.27 -8.80 15.91
CA ASN A 40 0.64 -9.11 14.79
C ASN A 40 0.79 -7.96 13.76
N GLY A 41 0.00 -6.89 13.91
CA GLY A 41 0.03 -5.71 13.05
C GLY A 41 -0.51 -5.94 11.63
N PHE A 42 -1.24 -7.02 11.37
CA PHE A 42 -1.88 -7.28 10.08
C PHE A 42 -3.28 -6.66 10.00
N ASP A 43 -3.42 -5.45 10.53
CA ASP A 43 -4.67 -4.72 10.62
C ASP A 43 -5.16 -4.21 9.25
N ILE A 44 -6.42 -3.77 9.20
CA ILE A 44 -7.04 -3.23 7.98
C ILE A 44 -6.29 -2.05 7.37
N ASN A 45 -5.77 -1.15 8.19
CA ASN A 45 -5.09 0.04 7.71
C ASN A 45 -3.73 -0.31 7.10
N PHE A 46 -3.01 -1.27 7.68
CA PHE A 46 -1.79 -1.83 7.10
C PHE A 46 -2.05 -2.45 5.72
N ARG A 47 -3.15 -3.21 5.58
CA ARG A 47 -3.54 -3.83 4.30
C ARG A 47 -3.84 -2.79 3.21
N GLU A 48 -4.48 -1.69 3.54
CA GLU A 48 -4.72 -0.62 2.56
C GLU A 48 -3.45 0.17 2.22
N LEU A 49 -2.56 0.34 3.19
CA LEU A 49 -1.24 0.90 2.95
C LEU A 49 -0.43 0.00 1.98
N LEU A 50 -0.57 -1.32 2.07
CA LEU A 50 0.03 -2.25 1.10
C LEU A 50 -0.52 -2.05 -0.31
N SER A 51 -1.83 -1.80 -0.49
CA SER A 51 -2.38 -1.46 -1.81
C SER A 51 -1.68 -0.24 -2.42
N CYS A 52 -1.42 0.79 -1.60
CA CYS A 52 -0.69 1.99 -2.04
C CYS A 52 0.76 1.65 -2.42
N ALA A 53 1.44 0.85 -1.60
CA ALA A 53 2.82 0.43 -1.86
C ALA A 53 2.96 -0.38 -3.15
N TYR A 54 2.06 -1.34 -3.40
CA TYR A 54 2.06 -2.10 -4.65
C TYR A 54 1.80 -1.21 -5.87
N ALA A 55 0.86 -0.27 -5.78
CA ALA A 55 0.60 0.67 -6.86
C ALA A 55 1.85 1.51 -7.19
N VAL A 56 2.55 2.04 -6.18
CA VAL A 56 3.77 2.83 -6.38
C VAL A 56 4.92 1.96 -6.87
N HIS A 57 5.04 0.72 -6.39
CA HIS A 57 6.06 -0.20 -6.86
C HIS A 57 5.94 -0.49 -8.36
N VAL A 58 4.72 -0.72 -8.83
CA VAL A 58 4.45 -1.09 -10.22
C VAL A 58 4.43 0.12 -11.15
N TRP A 59 3.83 1.25 -10.74
CA TRP A 59 3.61 2.40 -11.63
C TRP A 59 4.50 3.61 -11.33
N GLY A 60 5.04 3.74 -10.12
CA GLY A 60 5.68 4.98 -9.63
C GLY A 60 6.84 5.47 -10.49
N CYS A 61 7.72 4.57 -10.93
CA CYS A 61 8.88 4.93 -11.76
C CYS A 61 8.47 5.53 -13.12
N SER A 62 7.36 5.06 -13.70
CA SER A 62 6.85 5.53 -14.99
C SER A 62 6.23 6.92 -14.89
N VAL A 63 5.76 7.31 -13.70
CA VAL A 63 5.10 8.60 -13.44
C VAL A 63 6.13 9.73 -13.21
N GLY A 64 7.35 9.44 -12.75
CA GLY A 64 8.31 10.42 -12.24
C GLY A 64 9.19 11.23 -13.21
N ARG A 65 8.98 11.16 -14.53
CA ARG A 65 10.10 11.36 -15.49
C ARG A 65 10.32 12.78 -16.05
N ASN A 66 9.61 13.80 -15.57
CA ASN A 66 9.58 15.13 -16.23
C ASN A 66 10.19 16.29 -15.41
N GLY A 67 11.06 16.02 -14.43
CA GLY A 67 11.84 17.05 -13.72
C GLY A 67 11.07 17.91 -12.72
N ARG A 68 9.73 17.81 -12.67
CA ARG A 68 8.89 18.33 -11.59
C ARG A 68 8.22 17.16 -10.86
N PRO A 69 8.17 17.17 -9.52
CA PRO A 69 7.52 16.10 -8.79
C PRO A 69 6.05 15.96 -9.20
N ARG A 70 5.62 14.74 -9.56
CA ARG A 70 4.21 14.47 -9.88
C ARG A 70 3.43 14.12 -8.63
N HIS A 71 2.28 14.75 -8.45
CA HIS A 71 1.41 14.46 -7.32
C HIS A 71 0.59 13.20 -7.58
N VAL A 72 0.69 12.23 -6.68
CA VAL A 72 -0.11 11.00 -6.66
C VAL A 72 -1.06 11.09 -5.47
N LEU A 73 -2.36 11.09 -5.77
CA LEU A 73 -3.42 11.11 -4.77
C LEU A 73 -3.99 9.70 -4.59
N PHE A 74 -3.76 9.10 -3.42
CA PHE A 74 -4.42 7.87 -3.03
C PHE A 74 -5.86 8.15 -2.61
N ARG A 75 -6.82 7.55 -3.31
CA ARG A 75 -8.24 7.59 -2.92
C ARG A 75 -8.55 6.31 -2.16
N ILE A 76 -8.80 6.43 -0.87
CA ILE A 76 -8.93 5.30 0.05
C ILE A 76 -10.28 5.40 0.76
N ASP A 77 -11.00 4.29 0.89
CA ASP A 77 -12.35 4.24 1.47
C ASP A 77 -12.37 4.10 3.00
N ASN A 78 -11.21 3.92 3.62
CA ASN A 78 -11.05 3.93 5.06
C ASN A 78 -10.36 5.22 5.51
N ALA A 79 -11.11 6.04 6.23
CA ALA A 79 -10.65 7.31 6.77
C ALA A 79 -9.44 7.15 7.73
N SER A 80 -9.31 6.02 8.42
CA SER A 80 -8.16 5.78 9.31
C SER A 80 -6.88 5.58 8.52
N ALA A 81 -6.91 4.82 7.43
CA ALA A 81 -5.76 4.64 6.54
C ALA A 81 -5.36 5.96 5.85
N VAL A 82 -6.33 6.80 5.47
CA VAL A 82 -6.07 8.17 4.98
C VAL A 82 -5.31 8.98 6.03
N ALA A 83 -5.74 8.94 7.29
CA ALA A 83 -5.06 9.63 8.38
C ALA A 83 -3.65 9.08 8.62
N TRP A 84 -3.47 7.76 8.52
CA TRP A 84 -2.18 7.09 8.69
C TRP A 84 -1.18 7.50 7.60
N GLN A 85 -1.61 7.49 6.34
CA GLN A 85 -0.79 7.91 5.20
C GLN A 85 -0.38 9.39 5.32
N ASN A 86 -1.28 10.26 5.77
CA ASN A 86 -1.00 11.69 5.88
C ASN A 86 -0.16 12.04 7.13
N LYS A 87 -0.26 11.28 8.23
CA LYS A 87 0.41 11.58 9.52
C LYS A 87 1.72 10.85 9.73
N LEU A 88 2.00 9.78 8.97
CA LEU A 88 3.25 8.99 9.00
C LEU A 88 3.67 8.46 10.39
N ALA A 89 2.78 8.49 11.39
CA ALA A 89 3.08 8.14 12.78
C ALA A 89 2.29 6.89 13.19
N LEU A 90 2.95 5.73 13.18
CA LEU A 90 2.32 4.44 13.45
C LEU A 90 3.05 3.66 14.55
N GLN A 91 2.27 3.07 15.45
CA GLN A 91 2.75 2.08 16.44
C GLN A 91 2.92 0.67 15.82
N ASN A 92 2.48 0.47 14.57
CA ASN A 92 2.59 -0.79 13.85
C ASN A 92 3.95 -0.90 13.11
N PRO A 93 4.87 -1.79 13.51
CA PRO A 93 6.20 -1.90 12.90
C PRO A 93 6.17 -2.28 11.42
N ARG A 94 5.22 -3.12 10.99
CA ARG A 94 5.07 -3.51 9.58
C ARG A 94 4.69 -2.31 8.72
N ALA A 95 3.74 -1.51 9.20
CA ALA A 95 3.32 -0.31 8.50
C ALA A 95 4.44 0.75 8.43
N GLN A 96 5.30 0.85 9.46
CA GLN A 96 6.47 1.74 9.40
C GLN A 96 7.45 1.37 8.28
N VAL A 97 7.68 0.08 8.02
CA VAL A 97 8.53 -0.37 6.90
C VAL A 97 7.96 0.13 5.57
N ILE A 98 6.65 -0.05 5.37
CA ILE A 98 5.98 0.38 4.14
C ILE A 98 5.99 1.90 3.98
N ILE A 99 5.75 2.65 5.06
CA ILE A 99 5.87 4.11 5.04
C ILE A 99 7.26 4.55 4.62
N ARG A 100 8.32 3.99 5.22
CA ARG A 100 9.71 4.34 4.87
C ARG A 100 10.00 4.06 3.40
N LEU A 101 9.50 2.94 2.89
CA LEU A 101 9.63 2.58 1.48
C LEU A 101 8.90 3.57 0.57
N LEU A 102 7.66 3.95 0.91
CA LEU A 102 6.90 4.98 0.19
C LEU A 102 7.64 6.33 0.23
N SER A 103 8.15 6.77 1.38
CA SER A 103 8.92 8.01 1.49
C SER A 103 10.19 7.99 0.65
N TRP A 104 10.87 6.84 0.56
CA TRP A 104 12.01 6.67 -0.35
C TRP A 104 11.61 6.76 -1.82
N TRP A 105 10.48 6.16 -2.20
CA TRP A 105 9.97 6.28 -3.57
C TRP A 105 9.45 7.68 -3.89
N GLU A 106 8.96 8.44 -2.92
CA GLU A 106 8.57 9.84 -3.11
C GLU A 106 9.76 10.66 -3.64
N THR A 107 10.95 10.48 -3.06
CA THR A 107 12.15 11.18 -3.52
C THR A 107 12.75 10.53 -4.77
N SER A 108 12.88 9.20 -4.80
CA SER A 108 13.55 8.47 -5.88
C SER A 108 12.79 8.52 -7.20
N PHE A 109 11.46 8.53 -7.15
CA PHE A 109 10.61 8.64 -8.33
C PHE A 109 10.11 10.07 -8.57
N GLN A 110 10.60 11.07 -7.83
CA GLN A 110 10.12 12.46 -7.93
C GLN A 110 8.58 12.52 -7.88
N LEU A 111 8.00 11.96 -6.83
CA LEU A 111 6.56 11.97 -6.58
C LEU A 111 6.25 12.88 -5.38
N ARG A 112 4.96 13.16 -5.19
CA ARG A 112 4.41 13.70 -3.94
C ARG A 112 3.17 12.93 -3.62
N PHE A 113 3.10 12.39 -2.40
CA PHE A 113 1.95 11.58 -1.99
C PHE A 113 0.99 12.38 -1.12
N SER A 114 -0.30 12.18 -1.35
CA SER A 114 -1.34 12.51 -0.39
C SER A 114 -2.45 11.45 -0.44
N ALA A 115 -3.27 11.39 0.60
CA ALA A 115 -4.45 10.55 0.61
C ALA A 115 -5.72 11.37 0.84
N SER A 116 -6.81 10.99 0.16
CA SER A 116 -8.15 11.49 0.40
C SER A 116 -9.15 10.35 0.55
N HIS A 117 -10.21 10.61 1.32
CA HIS A 117 -11.28 9.65 1.49
C HIS A 117 -12.15 9.57 0.23
N VAL A 118 -12.56 8.36 -0.15
CA VAL A 118 -13.59 8.10 -1.16
C VAL A 118 -14.72 7.28 -0.54
N ALA A 119 -15.97 7.56 -0.88
CA ALA A 119 -17.06 6.75 -0.36
C ALA A 119 -16.96 5.31 -0.88
N GLY A 120 -17.31 4.32 -0.07
CA GLY A 120 -17.25 2.90 -0.47
C GLY A 120 -18.09 2.59 -1.72
N THR A 121 -19.19 3.31 -1.95
CA THR A 121 -20.00 3.23 -3.18
C THR A 121 -19.24 3.67 -4.44
N ASP A 122 -18.28 4.56 -4.29
CA ASP A 122 -17.44 5.04 -5.39
C ASP A 122 -16.17 4.17 -5.55
N ASN A 123 -15.94 3.22 -4.62
CA ASN A 123 -14.82 2.29 -4.61
C ASN A 123 -15.19 0.87 -5.07
N GLU A 124 -16.38 0.68 -5.66
CA GLU A 124 -16.91 -0.64 -6.04
C GLU A 124 -15.98 -1.46 -6.95
N ARG A 125 -15.21 -0.80 -7.83
CA ARG A 125 -14.25 -1.49 -8.69
C ARG A 125 -13.14 -2.14 -7.87
N ALA A 126 -12.53 -1.39 -6.95
CA ALA A 126 -11.45 -1.91 -6.12
C ALA A 126 -11.96 -2.92 -5.10
N ASP A 127 -13.17 -2.73 -4.55
CA ASP A 127 -13.84 -3.72 -3.68
C ASP A 127 -14.04 -5.05 -4.40
N ALA A 128 -14.54 -5.03 -5.65
CA ALA A 128 -14.68 -6.25 -6.44
C ALA A 128 -13.32 -6.90 -6.76
N GLY A 129 -12.31 -6.11 -7.14
CA GLY A 129 -10.97 -6.60 -7.46
C GLY A 129 -10.22 -7.20 -6.27
N SER A 130 -10.46 -6.71 -5.07
CA SER A 130 -9.85 -7.23 -3.84
C SER A 130 -10.57 -8.49 -3.30
N ARG A 131 -11.73 -8.85 -3.89
CA ARG A 131 -12.54 -10.03 -3.54
C ARG A 131 -12.56 -11.10 -4.63
N LEU A 132 -11.67 -11.04 -5.62
CA LEU A 132 -11.64 -12.00 -6.73
C LEU A 132 -11.55 -13.46 -6.26
N ALA A 133 -10.75 -13.73 -5.23
CA ALA A 133 -10.58 -15.07 -4.66
C ALA A 133 -11.71 -15.50 -3.71
N ALA A 134 -12.63 -14.60 -3.36
CA ALA A 134 -13.73 -14.90 -2.44
C ALA A 134 -14.86 -15.66 -3.11
N ASN A 135 -15.27 -15.23 -4.31
CA ASN A 135 -16.37 -15.83 -5.07
C ASN A 135 -16.24 -15.48 -6.56
N PRO A 136 -16.49 -16.43 -7.50
CA PRO A 136 -16.52 -16.15 -8.94
C PRO A 136 -17.41 -14.98 -9.37
N SER A 137 -18.46 -14.65 -8.62
CA SER A 137 -19.32 -13.50 -8.89
C SER A 137 -18.55 -12.16 -8.84
N TYR A 138 -17.53 -12.04 -7.99
CA TYR A 138 -16.67 -10.86 -7.94
C TYR A 138 -15.78 -10.75 -9.17
N ALA A 139 -15.29 -11.86 -9.73
CA ALA A 139 -14.56 -11.85 -10.99
C ALA A 139 -15.43 -11.37 -12.16
N ALA A 140 -16.69 -11.81 -12.22
CA ALA A 140 -17.65 -11.33 -13.21
C ALA A 140 -17.95 -9.83 -13.03
N LYS A 141 -18.24 -9.39 -11.79
CA LYS A 141 -18.49 -7.98 -11.46
C LYS A 141 -17.28 -7.10 -11.78
N PHE A 142 -16.08 -7.54 -11.41
CA PHE A 142 -14.86 -6.79 -11.66
C PHE A 142 -14.60 -6.65 -13.16
N SER A 143 -14.74 -7.74 -13.92
CA SER A 143 -14.59 -7.73 -15.37
C SER A 143 -15.61 -6.82 -16.06
N SER A 144 -16.87 -6.82 -15.61
CA SER A 144 -17.90 -5.92 -16.15
C SER A 144 -17.64 -4.45 -15.84
N LEU A 145 -16.98 -4.16 -14.72
CA LEU A 145 -16.64 -2.81 -14.29
C LEU A 145 -15.33 -2.27 -14.90
N THR A 146 -14.48 -3.15 -15.41
CA THR A 146 -13.15 -2.83 -15.98
C THR A 146 -12.96 -3.38 -17.41
N PRO A 147 -13.94 -3.19 -18.32
CA PRO A 147 -13.84 -3.75 -19.66
C PRO A 147 -12.67 -3.12 -20.43
N GLY A 148 -11.78 -3.97 -20.97
CA GLY A 148 -10.60 -3.53 -21.73
C GLY A 148 -9.46 -2.99 -20.88
N TRP A 149 -9.56 -3.02 -19.55
CA TRP A 149 -8.48 -2.57 -18.67
C TRP A 149 -7.35 -3.59 -18.62
N SER A 150 -6.12 -3.09 -18.52
CA SER A 150 -4.95 -3.93 -18.27
C SER A 150 -4.99 -4.50 -16.85
N GLN A 151 -4.72 -5.80 -16.72
CA GLN A 151 -4.64 -6.48 -15.44
C GLN A 151 -3.18 -6.71 -15.09
N VAL A 152 -2.77 -6.24 -13.92
CA VAL A 152 -1.38 -6.28 -13.47
C VAL A 152 -1.33 -6.97 -12.12
N SER A 153 -0.30 -7.78 -11.91
CA SER A 153 0.00 -8.35 -10.59
C SER A 153 1.35 -7.83 -10.12
N PRO A 154 1.53 -7.60 -8.80
CA PRO A 154 2.84 -7.31 -8.24
C PRO A 154 3.86 -8.38 -8.61
N THR A 155 5.12 -7.98 -8.81
CA THR A 155 6.23 -8.91 -9.05
C THR A 155 6.87 -9.41 -7.75
N VAL A 156 6.46 -8.84 -6.62
CA VAL A 156 6.93 -9.17 -5.27
C VAL A 156 5.72 -9.37 -4.36
N ASP A 157 5.89 -10.18 -3.32
CA ASP A 157 4.94 -10.34 -2.23
C ASP A 157 5.18 -9.31 -1.12
N ILE A 158 4.46 -9.44 0.00
CA ILE A 158 4.56 -8.50 1.12
C ILE A 158 5.97 -8.52 1.72
N GLN A 159 6.59 -9.71 1.81
CA GLN A 159 7.95 -9.83 2.31
C GLN A 159 8.95 -9.20 1.33
N GLY A 160 8.75 -9.36 0.03
CA GLY A 160 9.58 -8.75 -1.00
C GLY A 160 9.55 -7.22 -0.95
N LEU A 161 8.43 -6.59 -0.60
CA LEU A 161 8.39 -5.15 -0.30
C LEU A 161 9.28 -4.79 0.90
N ALA A 162 9.22 -5.57 1.99
CA ALA A 162 10.09 -5.36 3.14
C ALA A 162 11.57 -5.57 2.81
N ASP A 163 11.90 -6.56 1.98
CA ASP A 163 13.27 -6.85 1.54
C ASP A 163 13.81 -5.74 0.63
N ILE A 164 12.97 -5.11 -0.20
CA ILE A 164 13.35 -3.92 -0.97
C ILE A 164 13.78 -2.81 -0.01
N TRP A 165 12.99 -2.52 1.02
CA TRP A 165 13.36 -1.52 2.03
C TRP A 165 14.64 -1.90 2.75
N LEU A 166 14.79 -3.15 3.17
CA LEU A 166 16.00 -3.63 3.84
C LEU A 166 17.25 -3.34 3.01
N ARG A 167 17.26 -3.75 1.74
CA ARG A 167 18.38 -3.50 0.81
C ARG A 167 18.67 -2.01 0.60
N ILE A 168 17.65 -1.16 0.54
CA ILE A 168 17.81 0.29 0.43
C ILE A 168 18.46 0.84 1.70
N SER A 169 17.97 0.42 2.86
CA SER A 169 18.44 0.91 4.16
C SER A 169 19.89 0.52 4.46
N GLU A 170 20.31 -0.67 4.06
CA GLU A 170 21.71 -1.14 4.18
C GLU A 170 22.66 -0.31 3.31
N ARG A 171 22.20 0.15 2.15
CA ARG A 171 22.99 0.96 1.21
C ARG A 171 22.93 2.45 1.50
N THR A 172 22.02 2.88 2.36
CA THR A 172 21.79 4.28 2.71
C THR A 172 21.80 4.45 4.23
N PRO A 173 22.92 4.17 4.91
CA PRO A 173 22.97 4.26 6.36
C PRO A 173 22.63 5.69 6.79
N LEU A 174 21.63 5.81 7.67
CA LEU A 174 21.31 7.09 8.30
C LEU A 174 22.53 7.55 9.12
N PRO A 175 22.89 8.84 9.09
CA PRO A 175 23.96 9.35 9.94
C PRO A 175 23.67 9.03 11.40
N THR A 176 24.63 8.43 12.12
CA THR A 176 24.51 8.22 13.55
C THR A 176 24.33 9.59 14.23
N PRO A 177 23.29 9.81 15.05
CA PRO A 177 23.14 11.06 15.77
C PRO A 177 24.40 11.30 16.61
N ARG A 178 24.94 12.52 16.56
CA ARG A 178 26.04 12.90 17.45
C ARG A 178 25.55 12.77 18.89
N SER A 179 26.23 11.95 19.68
CA SER A 179 25.99 11.86 21.12
C SER A 179 26.20 13.25 21.71
N ILE A 180 25.13 13.88 22.19
CA ILE A 180 25.23 15.15 22.91
C ILE A 180 25.74 14.76 24.30
N ASN A 181 27.03 15.00 24.55
CA ASN A 181 27.57 14.92 25.91
C ASN A 181 26.87 16.01 26.74
N THR A 182 25.85 15.62 27.50
CA THR A 182 25.35 16.40 28.62
C THR A 182 26.35 16.29 29.76
N GLY A 183 27.46 17.01 29.63
CA GLY A 183 28.46 17.17 30.66
C GLY A 183 28.98 18.59 30.57
N GLU A 184 28.24 19.53 31.16
CA GLU A 184 28.67 20.83 31.70
C GLU A 184 27.42 21.69 31.97
N LEU A 185 26.85 21.53 33.16
CA LEU A 185 26.15 22.57 33.92
C LEU A 185 26.56 22.45 35.37
#